data_AF-A0ABC8XGX1-F1
#
_entry.id   AF-A0ABC8XGX1-F1
#
_cell.length_a   1.000
_cell.length_b   1.000
_cell.length_c   1.000
_cell.angle_alpha   90.00
_cell.angle_beta   90.00
_cell.angle_gamma   90.00
#
_symmetry.space_group_name_H-M   'P 1'
#
loop_
_entity.id
_entity.type
_entity.pdbx_description
1 polymer ?
#
loop_
_entity_poly.entity_id
_entity_poly.type
_entity_poly.pdbx_seq_one_letter_code
_entity_poly.pdbx_strand_id
1 'polypeptide(L)'
;MPPHVAMTGDVLCLKDSKVPIIADSLKKAIMKEHEASSAASHRVILKFDIGSCIYIDSSGSNHNIELDSFEPPKPDLLMPFSAKLIDGINRNDSRRRVLILFCFEYFNVLARDAAMLSIDHHGIDVVAKVPERATLANVPHQYH
;
A
#
# COMPACT_ATOMS: atom_id res chain seq x y z
N MET A 1 7.48 -7.78 10.01
CA MET A 1 6.59 -8.43 9.02
C MET A 1 6.01 -7.33 8.15
N PRO A 2 5.74 -7.51 6.84
CA PRO A 2 5.08 -6.46 6.06
C PRO A 2 3.71 -6.13 6.67
N PRO A 3 3.32 -4.85 6.76
CA PRO A 3 1.95 -4.51 7.17
C PRO A 3 0.94 -5.17 6.25
N HIS A 4 -0.15 -5.69 6.81
CA HIS A 4 -1.22 -6.31 6.05
C HIS A 4 -2.56 -6.20 6.76
N VAL A 5 -3.62 -6.41 6.01
CA VAL A 5 -4.99 -6.37 6.50
C VAL A 5 -5.56 -7.77 6.48
N ALA A 6 -6.15 -8.20 7.59
CA ALA A 6 -6.93 -9.42 7.69
C ALA A 6 -8.41 -9.06 7.76
N MET A 7 -9.25 -9.73 6.97
CA MET A 7 -10.68 -9.46 6.89
C MET A 7 -11.45 -10.77 7.04
N THR A 8 -12.54 -10.75 7.80
CA THR A 8 -13.48 -11.87 7.89
C THR A 8 -14.88 -11.38 7.55
N GLY A 9 -15.72 -12.27 7.03
CA GLY A 9 -17.04 -11.90 6.54
C GLY A 9 -17.67 -12.96 5.66
N ASP A 10 -18.78 -12.60 5.04
CA ASP A 10 -19.58 -13.49 4.22
C ASP A 10 -19.35 -13.26 2.73
N VAL A 11 -19.44 -14.32 1.94
CA VAL A 11 -19.39 -14.24 0.48
C VAL A 11 -20.81 -14.36 -0.06
N LEU A 12 -21.32 -13.27 -0.63
CA LEU A 12 -22.69 -13.18 -1.12
C LEU A 12 -22.72 -13.16 -2.65
N CYS A 13 -23.62 -13.95 -3.25
CA CYS A 13 -23.89 -13.84 -4.68
C CYS A 13 -24.62 -12.53 -4.97
N LEU A 14 -24.07 -11.71 -5.85
CA LEU A 14 -24.71 -10.48 -6.29
C LEU A 14 -25.88 -10.82 -7.22
N LYS A 15 -27.12 -10.60 -6.78
CA LYS A 15 -28.34 -10.95 -7.52
C LYS A 15 -29.18 -9.70 -7.76
N ASP A 16 -28.82 -8.86 -8.74
CA ASP A 16 -29.56 -7.63 -9.06
C ASP A 16 -29.27 -7.08 -10.47
N SER A 17 -30.11 -6.15 -10.94
CA SER A 17 -29.92 -5.37 -12.19
C SER A 17 -28.64 -4.53 -12.23
N LYS A 18 -27.91 -4.41 -11.11
CA LYS A 18 -26.61 -3.71 -10.98
C LYS A 18 -25.42 -4.62 -11.30
N VAL A 19 -25.63 -5.94 -11.41
CA VAL A 19 -24.60 -6.93 -11.76
C VAL A 19 -23.86 -6.56 -13.05
N PRO A 20 -24.51 -6.10 -14.14
CA PRO A 20 -23.79 -5.75 -15.38
C PRO A 20 -22.82 -4.57 -15.22
N ILE A 21 -23.20 -3.53 -14.46
CA ILE A 21 -22.38 -2.33 -14.24
C ILE A 21 -21.14 -2.65 -13.40
N ILE A 22 -21.35 -3.45 -12.34
CA ILE A 22 -20.26 -3.93 -11.48
C ILE A 22 -19.39 -4.92 -12.24
N ALA A 23 -19.98 -5.78 -13.07
CA ALA A 23 -19.26 -6.69 -13.96
C ALA A 23 -18.34 -5.95 -14.89
N ASP A 24 -18.81 -4.88 -15.54
CA ASP A 24 -18.02 -4.12 -16.50
C ASP A 24 -16.91 -3.31 -15.82
N SER A 25 -17.18 -2.72 -14.65
CA SER A 25 -16.17 -2.00 -13.86
C SER A 25 -15.09 -2.96 -13.33
N LEU A 26 -15.52 -4.10 -12.79
CA LEU A 26 -14.64 -5.15 -12.31
C LEU A 26 -13.85 -5.77 -13.46
N LYS A 27 -14.48 -6.02 -14.61
CA LYS A 27 -13.84 -6.50 -15.83
C LYS A 27 -12.80 -5.50 -16.33
N LYS A 28 -13.06 -4.19 -16.31
CA LYS A 28 -12.06 -3.17 -16.65
C LYS A 28 -10.88 -3.16 -15.68
N ALA A 29 -11.11 -3.34 -14.39
CA ALA A 29 -10.05 -3.44 -13.38
C ALA A 29 -9.21 -4.72 -13.55
N ILE A 30 -9.87 -5.88 -13.64
CA ILE A 30 -9.24 -7.21 -13.70
C ILE A 30 -8.63 -7.53 -15.08
N MET A 31 -9.26 -7.13 -16.20
CA MET A 31 -8.69 -7.38 -17.55
C MET A 31 -7.40 -6.58 -17.80
N LYS A 32 -7.16 -5.52 -17.03
CA LYS A 32 -5.87 -4.83 -17.04
C LYS A 32 -4.75 -5.70 -16.44
N GLU A 33 -5.10 -6.73 -15.67
CA GLU A 33 -4.18 -7.61 -14.93
C GLU A 33 -4.19 -9.07 -15.42
N HIS A 34 -5.20 -9.53 -16.18
CA HIS A 34 -5.29 -10.94 -16.56
C HIS A 34 -5.93 -11.18 -17.96
N GLU A 35 -5.11 -11.57 -18.95
CA GLU A 35 -5.57 -11.96 -20.29
C GLU A 35 -6.21 -13.37 -20.34
N ALA A 36 -6.00 -14.23 -19.32
CA ALA A 36 -6.30 -15.65 -19.43
C ALA A 36 -7.64 -16.13 -18.83
N SER A 37 -8.73 -15.33 -18.87
CA SER A 37 -10.06 -15.77 -18.40
C SER A 37 -11.15 -15.59 -19.48
N SER A 38 -10.97 -16.26 -20.62
CA SER A 38 -11.85 -16.14 -21.79
C SER A 38 -12.62 -17.42 -22.16
N ALA A 39 -12.85 -18.36 -21.23
CA ALA A 39 -13.52 -19.63 -21.56
C ALA A 39 -14.74 -20.02 -20.68
N ALA A 40 -15.15 -19.22 -19.68
CA ALA A 40 -16.29 -19.55 -18.83
C ALA A 40 -17.54 -18.76 -19.23
N SER A 41 -18.55 -19.45 -19.75
CA SER A 41 -19.84 -18.90 -20.19
C SER A 41 -20.77 -18.42 -19.07
N HIS A 42 -20.41 -18.67 -17.80
CA HIS A 42 -21.15 -18.20 -16.64
C HIS A 42 -20.19 -17.56 -15.63
N ARG A 43 -20.20 -16.23 -15.56
CA ARG A 43 -19.48 -15.46 -14.53
C ARG A 43 -20.45 -15.16 -13.39
N VAL A 44 -20.11 -15.64 -12.19
CA VAL A 44 -20.81 -15.25 -10.96
C VAL A 44 -20.03 -14.13 -10.31
N ILE A 45 -20.69 -13.02 -10.02
CA ILE A 45 -20.11 -11.92 -9.25
C ILE A 45 -20.44 -12.15 -7.78
N LEU A 46 -19.39 -12.26 -6.99
CA LEU A 46 -19.48 -12.41 -5.55
C LEU A 46 -19.08 -11.09 -4.90
N LYS A 47 -19.88 -10.64 -3.93
CA LYS A 47 -19.54 -9.55 -3.02
C LYS A 47 -19.01 -10.18 -1.74
N PHE A 48 -17.84 -9.77 -1.28
CA PHE A 48 -17.38 -10.05 0.08
C PHE A 48 -17.94 -8.99 1.01
N ASP A 49 -18.81 -9.39 1.93
CA ASP A 49 -19.42 -8.53 2.93
C ASP A 49 -18.61 -8.64 4.21
N ILE A 50 -17.86 -7.59 4.52
CA ILE A 50 -16.85 -7.61 5.58
C ILE A 50 -17.57 -7.51 6.93
N GLY A 51 -17.39 -8.51 7.78
CA GLY A 51 -17.90 -8.53 9.16
C GLY A 51 -16.87 -8.05 10.18
N SER A 52 -15.57 -8.24 9.93
CA SER A 52 -14.50 -7.66 10.74
C SER A 52 -13.24 -7.42 9.92
N CYS A 53 -12.44 -6.44 10.36
CA CYS A 53 -11.19 -6.06 9.71
C CYS A 53 -10.14 -5.72 10.78
N ILE A 54 -8.93 -6.22 10.57
CA ILE A 54 -7.78 -5.99 11.45
C ILE A 54 -6.62 -5.52 10.58
N TYR A 55 -6.06 -4.38 10.92
CA TYR A 55 -4.77 -3.93 10.39
C TYR A 55 -3.65 -4.44 11.28
N ILE A 56 -2.66 -5.11 10.68
CA ILE A 56 -1.48 -5.61 11.37
C ILE A 56 -0.30 -4.78 10.89
N ASP A 57 0.31 -4.02 11.80
CA ASP A 57 1.40 -3.12 11.46
C ASP A 57 2.75 -3.85 11.28
N SER A 58 3.80 -3.11 10.95
CA SER A 58 5.13 -3.67 10.71
C SER A 58 5.77 -4.30 11.96
N SER A 59 5.35 -3.86 13.16
CA SER A 59 5.74 -4.42 14.46
C SER A 59 5.01 -5.72 14.78
N GLY A 60 3.92 -6.02 14.05
CA GLY A 60 3.03 -7.15 14.30
C GLY A 60 1.91 -6.84 15.30
N SER A 61 1.69 -5.56 15.62
CA SER A 61 0.59 -5.15 16.50
C SER A 61 -0.72 -5.11 15.72
N ASN A 62 -1.80 -5.53 16.37
CA ASN A 62 -3.13 -5.60 15.79
C ASN A 62 -3.94 -4.34 16.11
N HIS A 63 -4.56 -3.78 15.08
CA HIS A 63 -5.43 -2.61 15.16
C HIS A 63 -6.80 -2.98 14.58
N ASN A 64 -7.78 -3.16 15.46
CA ASN A 64 -9.15 -3.47 15.03
C ASN A 64 -9.77 -2.24 14.36
N ILE A 65 -10.42 -2.45 13.21
CA ILE A 65 -11.08 -1.39 12.47
C ILE A 65 -12.58 -1.43 12.78
N GLU A 66 -13.10 -0.31 13.29
CA GLU A 66 -14.54 -0.13 13.52
C GLU A 66 -15.23 0.14 12.19
N LEU A 67 -15.87 -0.89 11.63
CA LEU A 67 -16.45 -0.84 10.28
C LEU A 67 -17.68 0.07 10.20
N ASP A 68 -18.46 0.18 11.27
CA ASP A 68 -19.71 0.96 11.30
C ASP A 68 -19.45 2.47 11.16
N SER A 69 -18.30 2.94 11.62
CA SER A 69 -17.85 4.33 11.51
C SER A 69 -16.73 4.51 10.47
N PHE A 70 -16.42 3.47 9.69
CA PHE A 70 -15.33 3.53 8.72
C PHE A 70 -15.74 4.39 7.52
N GLU A 71 -15.18 5.60 7.45
CA GLU A 71 -15.23 6.41 6.24
C GLU A 71 -14.02 6.06 5.35
N PRO A 72 -14.25 5.54 4.12
CA PRO A 72 -13.14 5.25 3.22
C PRO A 72 -12.35 6.52 2.90
N PRO A 73 -11.02 6.51 3.09
CA PRO A 73 -10.20 7.65 2.70
C PRO A 73 -10.31 7.88 1.20
N LYS A 74 -10.24 9.16 0.79
CA LYS A 74 -10.22 9.51 -0.64
C LYS A 74 -9.00 8.85 -1.29
N PRO A 75 -9.17 8.12 -2.42
CA PRO A 75 -8.04 7.53 -3.12
C PRO A 75 -7.02 8.59 -3.50
N ASP A 76 -5.76 8.35 -3.16
CA ASP A 76 -4.68 9.26 -3.50
C ASP A 76 -4.50 9.33 -5.02
N LEU A 77 -4.35 10.54 -5.57
CA LEU A 77 -4.09 10.74 -7.00
C LEU A 77 -2.72 10.15 -7.43
N LEU A 78 -1.82 9.92 -6.47
CA LEU A 78 -0.51 9.29 -6.70
C LEU A 78 -0.57 7.77 -6.77
N MET A 79 -1.61 7.13 -6.21
CA MET A 79 -1.73 5.66 -6.15
C MET A 79 -1.49 4.96 -7.49
N PRO A 80 -2.07 5.41 -8.64
CA PRO A 80 -1.85 4.76 -9.93
C PRO A 80 -0.41 4.81 -10.44
N PHE A 81 0.42 5.70 -9.89
CA PHE A 81 1.81 5.94 -10.32
C PHE A 81 2.84 5.50 -9.28
N SER A 82 2.42 5.29 -8.03
CA SER A 82 3.26 4.99 -6.87
C SER A 82 4.31 3.92 -7.17
N ALA A 83 3.91 2.74 -7.65
CA ALA A 83 4.81 1.63 -7.93
C ALA A 83 5.90 2.01 -8.95
N LYS A 84 5.53 2.68 -10.05
CA LYS A 84 6.50 3.11 -11.09
C LYS A 84 7.43 4.21 -10.58
N LEU A 85 6.93 5.10 -9.74
CA LEU A 85 7.71 6.16 -9.14
C LEU A 85 8.74 5.59 -8.15
N ILE A 86 8.29 4.70 -7.26
CA ILE A 86 9.15 3.97 -6.31
C ILE A 86 10.23 3.20 -7.08
N ASP A 87 9.85 2.42 -8.10
CA ASP A 87 10.80 1.70 -8.94
C ASP A 87 11.80 2.65 -9.63
N GLY A 88 11.31 3.74 -10.20
CA GLY A 88 12.14 4.72 -10.90
C GLY A 88 13.11 5.47 -9.99
N ILE A 89 12.78 5.64 -8.71
CA ILE A 89 13.68 6.22 -7.70
C ILE A 89 14.68 5.16 -7.23
N ASN A 90 14.20 3.98 -6.82
CA ASN A 90 15.03 2.94 -6.23
C ASN A 90 16.00 2.29 -7.24
N ARG A 91 15.66 2.23 -8.52
CA ARG A 91 16.54 1.66 -9.55
C ARG A 91 17.57 2.65 -10.11
N ASN A 92 17.53 3.91 -9.69
CA ASN A 92 18.45 4.95 -10.16
C ASN A 92 19.45 5.34 -9.05
N ASP A 93 20.74 5.12 -9.29
CA ASP A 93 21.78 5.36 -8.28
C ASP A 93 21.86 6.82 -7.82
N SER A 94 21.72 7.78 -8.74
CA SER A 94 21.73 9.21 -8.38
C SER A 94 20.54 9.58 -7.50
N ARG A 95 19.34 9.03 -7.77
CA ARG A 95 18.14 9.25 -6.95
C ARG A 95 18.24 8.57 -5.59
N ARG A 96 18.81 7.36 -5.51
CA ARG A 96 19.11 6.71 -4.22
C ARG A 96 20.12 7.52 -3.39
N ARG A 97 21.13 8.14 -4.01
CA ARG A 97 22.04 9.06 -3.31
C ARG A 97 21.33 10.29 -2.76
N VAL A 98 20.33 10.82 -3.48
CA VAL A 98 19.48 11.90 -2.96
C VAL A 98 18.69 11.42 -1.75
N LEU A 99 18.16 10.19 -1.73
CA LEU A 99 17.52 9.63 -0.54
C LEU A 99 18.48 9.50 0.66
N ILE A 100 19.75 9.19 0.44
CA ILE A 100 20.77 9.18 1.49
C ILE A 100 20.97 10.59 2.06
N LEU A 101 21.09 11.60 1.21
CA LEU A 101 21.20 13.00 1.64
C LEU A 101 19.95 13.46 2.39
N PHE A 102 18.77 13.05 1.94
CA PHE A 102 17.51 13.29 2.64
C PHE A 102 17.52 12.68 4.07
N CYS A 103 18.02 11.45 4.23
CA CYS A 103 18.16 10.83 5.55
C CYS A 103 19.11 11.63 6.47
N PHE A 104 20.20 12.17 5.92
CA PHE A 104 21.13 13.00 6.69
C PHE A 104 20.50 14.34 7.07
N GLU A 105 19.92 15.06 6.11
CA GLU A 105 19.42 16.41 6.34
C GLU A 105 18.22 16.45 7.30
N TYR A 106 17.25 15.55 7.10
CA TYR A 106 15.98 15.59 7.84
C TYR A 106 15.99 14.73 9.11
N PHE A 107 16.85 13.71 9.18
CA PHE A 107 16.88 12.77 10.31
C PHE A 107 18.24 12.69 11.00
N ASN A 108 19.26 13.42 10.54
CA ASN A 108 20.64 13.35 11.03
C ASN A 108 21.20 11.91 11.01
N VAL A 109 20.79 11.10 10.02
CA VAL A 109 21.21 9.70 9.86
C VAL A 109 22.26 9.57 8.78
N LEU A 110 23.44 9.04 9.13
CA LEU A 110 24.50 8.69 8.18
C LEU A 110 24.22 7.33 7.52
N ALA A 111 23.35 7.33 6.51
CA ALA A 111 23.01 6.13 5.76
C ALA A 111 24.09 5.77 4.71
N ARG A 112 24.32 4.47 4.50
CA ARG A 112 25.13 3.93 3.39
C ARG A 112 24.31 3.70 2.13
N ASP A 113 23.02 3.45 2.31
CA ASP A 113 22.06 3.23 1.23
C ASP A 113 20.67 3.60 1.73
N ALA A 114 19.77 3.93 0.80
CA ALA A 114 18.38 4.25 1.10
C ALA A 114 17.46 3.87 -0.06
N ALA A 115 16.24 3.48 0.28
CA ALA A 115 15.19 3.13 -0.67
C ALA A 115 13.83 3.66 -0.20
N MET A 116 13.03 4.15 -1.14
CA MET A 116 11.64 4.52 -0.89
C MET A 116 10.77 3.27 -0.80
N LEU A 117 9.92 3.17 0.23
CA LEU A 117 9.00 2.06 0.44
C LEU A 117 7.58 2.38 -0.03
N SER A 118 7.13 3.60 0.24
CA SER A 118 5.77 4.06 -0.04
C SER A 118 5.79 5.55 -0.42
N ILE A 119 4.71 6.01 -1.03
CA ILE A 119 4.43 7.43 -1.27
C ILE A 119 2.92 7.67 -1.25
N ASP A 120 2.51 8.74 -0.59
CA ASP A 120 1.16 9.29 -0.60
C ASP A 120 1.21 10.84 -0.53
N HIS A 121 0.06 11.48 -0.38
CA HIS A 121 -0.09 12.93 -0.28
C HIS A 121 0.44 13.53 1.03
N HIS A 122 0.74 12.72 2.03
CA HIS A 122 1.40 13.16 3.26
C HIS A 122 2.92 13.06 3.17
N GLY A 123 3.47 12.16 2.35
CA GLY A 123 4.90 12.11 2.10
C GLY A 123 5.39 10.78 1.58
N ILE A 124 6.60 10.42 2.00
CA ILE A 124 7.31 9.21 1.57
C ILE A 124 7.83 8.44 2.78
N ASP A 125 7.70 7.12 2.76
CA ASP A 125 8.42 6.26 3.68
C ASP A 125 9.76 5.85 3.07
N VAL A 126 10.84 5.96 3.84
CA VAL A 126 12.20 5.62 3.41
C VAL A 126 12.81 4.61 4.38
N VAL A 127 13.38 3.54 3.84
CA VAL A 127 14.25 2.63 4.59
C VAL A 127 15.71 2.98 4.31
N ALA A 128 16.50 3.10 5.37
CA ALA A 128 17.91 3.44 5.29
C ALA A 128 18.78 2.34 5.91
N LYS A 129 19.91 2.04 5.25
CA LYS A 129 20.95 1.15 5.79
C LYS A 129 21.97 1.99 6.56
N VAL A 130 21.97 1.89 7.88
CA VAL A 130 22.85 2.67 8.76
C VAL A 130 23.99 1.80 9.27
N PRO A 131 25.25 2.28 9.33
CA PRO A 131 26.33 1.59 10.03
C PRO A 131 26.00 1.38 11.51
N GLU A 132 26.37 0.23 12.07
CA GLU A 132 26.11 -0.13 13.48
C GLU A 132 26.69 0.86 14.51
N ARG A 133 27.72 1.64 14.12
CA ARG A 133 28.35 2.68 14.94
C ARG A 133 27.87 4.11 14.63
N ALA A 134 26.92 4.26 13.71
CA ALA A 134 26.45 5.56 13.21
C ALA A 134 25.07 5.96 13.73
N THR A 135 24.53 5.24 14.72
CA THR A 135 23.46 5.73 15.61
C THR A 135 24.04 6.81 16.54
N LEU A 136 24.49 7.92 15.95
CA LEU A 136 24.74 9.14 16.68
C LEU A 136 23.38 9.84 16.85
N ALA A 137 22.89 9.81 18.08
CA ALA A 137 21.63 10.38 18.57
C ALA A 137 20.36 9.54 18.35
N ASN A 138 19.53 9.55 19.40
CA ASN A 138 18.16 9.05 19.41
C ASN A 138 17.41 9.60 18.20
N VAL A 139 17.09 8.73 17.24
CA VAL A 139 16.20 9.07 16.13
C VAL A 139 14.85 9.44 16.74
N PRO A 140 14.33 10.65 16.52
CA PRO A 140 12.98 11.00 16.98
C PRO A 140 11.99 10.00 16.36
N HIS A 141 11.28 9.27 17.21
CA HIS A 141 10.15 8.48 16.78
C HIS A 141 9.03 9.46 16.40
N GLN A 142 8.80 9.61 15.09
CA GLN A 142 7.68 10.32 14.48
C GLN A 142 7.72 11.86 14.56
N TYR A 143 7.68 12.50 13.39
CA TYR A 143 7.05 13.80 13.24
C TYR A 143 5.62 13.54 12.74
N HIS A 144 4.64 13.95 13.55
CA HIS A 144 3.21 13.90 13.22
C HIS A 144 2.85 14.91 12.12
#